data_AF-A0AAW4L3J7-F1
#
_entry.id   AF-A0AAW4L3J7-F1
#
_cell.length_a   1.000
_cell.length_b   1.000
_cell.length_c   1.000
_cell.angle_alpha   90.00
_cell.angle_beta   90.00
_cell.angle_gamma   90.00
#
_symmetry.space_group_name_H-M   'P 1'
#
loop_
_entity.id
_entity.type
_entity.pdbx_description
1 polymer ?
#
loop_
_entity_poly.entity_id
_entity_poly.type
_entity_poly.pdbx_seq_one_letter_code
_entity_poly.pdbx_strand_id
1 'polypeptide(L)'
;MRIDIDKLNQIVETMYVAVVSRAFGSDGTLALRHLLSMIKTVYVHVDPELTQGTLVIFKPIADGNLIDRYGQPTIFRDLTNLCQAYDMNNGNCSLMVQDGNGDYWLWNDVAVDCAELSAVGIVYQYAHRNESFVVQGADTPVINPCPTFASVFAIPTFGELSDALENYSARAIRFSSCPIFSECWHSGPRSDRLFFKPGPEETMRNSLTYYLKTVLPDAEVRPEQVVDDSHPVDIKVTWMLTSKLALIEIKWLGKSLNDEGNFVTYTDARAREGAQQLNDYLDGNQQQAPVHTTMGYLVVIDGRRYGLNTASTSVNAANGAHYRNQEIAYAPEFHTIRPDFARPIRMFAEPICR
;
A
#
# COMPACT_ATOMS: atom_id res chain seq x y z
N MET A 1 9.52 11.34 -3.42
CA MET A 1 10.61 10.39 -3.76
C MET A 1 11.96 11.10 -3.59
N ARG A 2 12.81 10.63 -2.67
CA ARG A 2 14.18 11.13 -2.47
C ARG A 2 15.11 9.92 -2.64
N ILE A 3 15.90 9.91 -3.71
CA ILE A 3 16.82 8.82 -4.03
C ILE A 3 18.05 8.94 -3.10
N ASP A 4 18.45 7.84 -2.48
CA ASP A 4 19.63 7.76 -1.63
C ASP A 4 20.88 7.44 -2.49
N ILE A 5 21.77 8.43 -2.61
CA ILE A 5 22.95 8.36 -3.50
C ILE A 5 24.02 7.41 -2.93
N ASP A 6 24.14 7.31 -1.61
CA ASP A 6 25.13 6.42 -0.98
C ASP A 6 24.74 4.96 -1.20
N LYS A 7 23.44 4.67 -1.13
CA LYS A 7 22.90 3.36 -1.54
C LYS A 7 23.13 3.05 -3.01
N LEU A 8 23.01 4.02 -3.91
CA LEU A 8 23.30 3.82 -5.33
C LEU A 8 24.77 3.45 -5.58
N ASN A 9 25.70 4.08 -4.87
CA ASN A 9 27.13 3.75 -4.97
C ASN A 9 27.40 2.34 -4.43
N GLN A 10 26.79 1.98 -3.30
CA GLN A 10 26.92 0.64 -2.72
C GLN A 10 26.34 -0.45 -3.63
N ILE A 11 25.23 -0.18 -4.32
CA ILE A 11 24.63 -1.09 -5.31
C ILE A 11 25.65 -1.50 -6.37
N VAL A 12 26.46 -0.58 -6.87
CA VAL A 12 27.48 -0.87 -7.90
C VAL A 12 28.58 -1.80 -7.36
N GLU A 13 28.93 -1.67 -6.09
CA GLU A 13 30.03 -2.42 -5.46
C GLU A 13 29.62 -3.82 -4.97
N THR A 14 28.36 -4.03 -4.61
CA THR A 14 27.87 -5.29 -4.00
C THR A 14 26.80 -6.01 -4.84
N MET A 15 26.85 -5.91 -6.18
CA MET A 15 25.86 -6.54 -7.04
C MET A 15 25.87 -8.07 -6.93
N TYR A 16 24.73 -8.65 -6.55
CA TYR A 16 24.47 -10.09 -6.59
C TYR A 16 24.76 -10.73 -7.95
N VAL A 17 24.64 -9.97 -9.06
CA VAL A 17 25.00 -10.41 -10.41
C VAL A 17 26.47 -10.82 -10.49
N ALA A 18 27.38 -10.04 -9.89
CA ALA A 18 28.81 -10.34 -9.90
C ALA A 18 29.13 -11.58 -9.05
N VAL A 19 28.45 -11.74 -7.91
CA VAL A 19 28.59 -12.91 -7.02
C VAL A 19 28.16 -14.18 -7.75
N VAL A 20 26.97 -14.18 -8.37
CA VAL A 20 26.46 -15.32 -9.15
C VAL A 20 27.38 -15.66 -10.31
N SER A 21 27.82 -14.66 -11.08
CA SER A 21 28.69 -14.89 -12.24
C SER A 21 30.03 -15.50 -11.82
N ARG A 22 30.60 -15.06 -10.69
CA ARG A 22 31.84 -15.63 -10.15
C ARG A 22 31.65 -17.07 -9.65
N ALA A 23 30.52 -17.37 -9.02
CA ALA A 23 30.24 -18.69 -8.44
C ALA A 23 29.92 -19.77 -9.49
N PHE A 24 29.15 -19.41 -10.52
CA PHE A 24 28.53 -20.37 -11.44
C PHE A 24 28.70 -20.03 -12.93
N GLY A 25 29.45 -18.98 -13.29
CA GLY A 25 29.76 -18.63 -14.67
C GLY A 25 28.54 -18.27 -15.52
N SER A 26 28.53 -18.73 -16.77
CA SER A 26 27.46 -18.48 -17.74
C SER A 26 26.13 -19.09 -17.30
N ASP A 27 26.18 -20.31 -16.76
CA ASP A 27 24.99 -21.06 -16.37
C ASP A 27 24.30 -20.38 -15.18
N GLY A 28 25.08 -19.89 -14.22
CA GLY A 28 24.58 -19.04 -13.14
C GLY A 28 23.91 -17.76 -13.63
N THR A 29 24.51 -17.11 -14.62
CA THR A 29 23.96 -15.86 -15.17
C THR A 29 22.61 -16.11 -15.87
N LEU A 30 22.48 -17.23 -16.57
CA LEU A 30 21.22 -17.66 -17.18
C LEU A 30 20.17 -18.02 -16.12
N ALA A 31 20.56 -18.78 -15.10
CA ALA A 31 19.70 -19.15 -13.98
C ALA A 31 19.20 -17.91 -13.22
N LEU A 32 20.06 -16.93 -12.96
CA LEU A 32 19.69 -15.67 -12.33
C LEU A 32 18.66 -14.90 -13.15
N ARG A 33 18.81 -14.86 -14.49
CA ARG A 33 17.81 -14.20 -15.35
C ARG A 33 16.44 -14.85 -15.21
N HIS A 34 16.37 -16.18 -15.15
CA HIS A 34 15.11 -16.90 -14.93
C HIS A 34 14.56 -16.67 -13.53
N LEU A 35 15.42 -16.68 -12.51
CA LEU A 35 15.04 -16.39 -11.13
C LEU A 35 14.47 -14.98 -10.98
N LEU A 36 15.12 -13.96 -11.55
CA LEU A 36 14.62 -12.58 -11.55
C LEU A 36 13.26 -12.46 -12.25
N SER A 37 13.06 -13.19 -13.35
CA SER A 37 11.76 -13.23 -14.02
C SER A 37 10.69 -13.88 -13.13
N MET A 38 11.04 -14.97 -12.45
CA MET A 38 10.13 -15.65 -11.52
C MET A 38 9.77 -14.75 -10.34
N ILE A 39 10.74 -14.09 -9.70
CA ILE A 39 10.52 -13.14 -8.59
C ILE A 39 9.50 -12.06 -9.01
N LYS A 40 9.70 -11.44 -10.18
CA LYS A 40 8.78 -10.42 -10.70
C LYS A 40 7.36 -10.95 -10.89
N THR A 41 7.21 -12.13 -11.49
CA THR A 41 5.89 -12.72 -11.71
C THR A 41 5.24 -13.17 -10.40
N VAL A 42 6.02 -13.67 -9.43
CA VAL A 42 5.50 -13.96 -8.09
C VAL A 42 4.96 -12.69 -7.45
N TYR A 43 5.69 -11.57 -7.50
CA TYR A 43 5.25 -10.31 -6.91
C TYR A 43 4.11 -9.58 -7.62
N VAL A 44 3.71 -10.02 -8.81
CA VAL A 44 2.45 -9.59 -9.42
C VAL A 44 1.23 -10.11 -8.65
N HIS A 45 1.38 -11.29 -8.02
CA HIS A 45 0.29 -11.99 -7.33
C HIS A 45 0.45 -11.94 -5.80
N VAL A 46 1.65 -12.16 -5.30
CA VAL A 46 2.02 -12.15 -3.88
C VAL A 46 2.49 -10.74 -3.51
N ASP A 47 1.82 -10.08 -2.56
CA ASP A 47 2.26 -8.75 -2.14
C ASP A 47 3.38 -8.84 -1.09
N PRO A 48 4.60 -8.37 -1.38
CA PRO A 48 5.64 -8.32 -0.34
C PRO A 48 5.29 -7.35 0.79
N GLU A 49 4.42 -6.35 0.59
CA GLU A 49 3.98 -5.43 1.64
C GLU A 49 3.08 -6.10 2.68
N LEU A 50 2.38 -7.18 2.29
CA LEU A 50 1.47 -7.93 3.16
C LEU A 50 2.04 -9.26 3.64
N THR A 51 3.21 -9.66 3.13
CA THR A 51 3.87 -10.92 3.48
C THR A 51 4.41 -10.86 4.91
N GLN A 52 3.89 -11.72 5.80
CA GLN A 52 4.32 -11.80 7.20
C GLN A 52 5.48 -12.79 7.41
N GLY A 53 5.51 -13.87 6.62
CA GLY A 53 6.51 -14.93 6.70
C GLY A 53 7.78 -14.69 5.87
N THR A 54 8.53 -15.77 5.64
CA THR A 54 9.70 -15.76 4.75
C THR A 54 9.34 -16.38 3.41
N LEU A 55 9.62 -15.67 2.33
CA LEU A 55 9.51 -16.19 0.98
C LEU A 55 10.89 -16.57 0.47
N VAL A 56 11.08 -17.84 0.10
CA VAL A 56 12.28 -18.34 -0.55
C VAL A 56 11.94 -18.76 -1.98
N ILE A 57 12.65 -18.19 -2.95
CA ILE A 57 12.55 -18.58 -4.37
C ILE A 57 13.90 -19.15 -4.78
N PHE A 58 13.91 -20.39 -5.25
CA PHE A 58 15.14 -21.11 -5.56
C PHE A 58 15.18 -21.53 -7.03
N LYS A 59 16.33 -21.30 -7.67
CA LYS A 59 16.62 -21.81 -9.01
C LYS A 59 17.79 -22.81 -8.94
N PRO A 60 17.53 -24.12 -9.13
CA PRO A 60 18.60 -25.11 -9.18
C PRO A 60 19.47 -24.92 -10.42
N ILE A 61 20.77 -25.14 -10.25
CA ILE A 61 21.75 -25.24 -11.34
C ILE A 61 22.26 -26.69 -11.45
N ALA A 62 22.38 -27.37 -10.31
CA ALA A 62 22.68 -28.79 -10.21
C ALA A 62 21.51 -29.53 -9.53
N ASP A 63 21.51 -30.86 -9.65
CA ASP A 63 20.55 -31.69 -8.93
C ASP A 63 20.84 -31.63 -7.43
N GLY A 64 19.82 -31.22 -6.66
CA GLY A 64 19.88 -31.02 -5.22
C GLY A 64 19.04 -32.00 -4.41
N ASN A 65 18.37 -32.95 -5.08
CA ASN A 65 17.44 -33.90 -4.46
C ASN A 65 16.49 -33.26 -3.41
N LEU A 66 15.74 -32.25 -3.86
CA LEU A 66 14.89 -31.43 -2.99
C LEU A 66 13.75 -32.22 -2.33
N ILE A 67 13.26 -33.27 -2.98
CA ILE A 67 12.15 -34.09 -2.48
C ILE A 67 12.57 -34.88 -1.24
N ASP A 68 13.78 -35.44 -1.21
CA ASP A 68 14.28 -36.15 -0.04
C ASP A 68 14.50 -35.20 1.15
N ARG A 69 14.80 -33.94 0.86
CA ARG A 69 15.10 -32.93 1.89
C ARG A 69 13.85 -32.27 2.48
N TYR A 70 12.86 -31.95 1.65
CA TYR A 70 11.69 -31.16 2.05
C TYR A 70 10.37 -31.94 1.93
N GLY A 71 10.41 -33.21 1.52
CA GLY A 71 9.22 -34.02 1.25
C GLY A 71 8.58 -33.71 -0.10
N GLN A 72 7.39 -34.24 -0.33
CA GLN A 72 6.66 -34.08 -1.60
C GLN A 72 6.14 -32.64 -1.76
N PRO A 73 6.51 -31.92 -2.83
CA PRO A 73 5.95 -30.61 -3.10
C PRO A 73 4.51 -30.69 -3.59
N THR A 74 3.80 -29.57 -3.48
CA THR A 74 2.63 -29.35 -4.35
C THR A 74 3.13 -28.86 -5.71
N ILE A 75 2.68 -29.52 -6.79
CA ILE A 75 3.17 -29.28 -8.15
C ILE A 75 2.14 -28.47 -8.94
N PHE A 76 2.62 -27.43 -9.63
CA PHE A 76 1.84 -26.53 -10.46
C PHE A 76 2.48 -26.40 -11.84
N ARG A 77 1.65 -26.33 -12.89
CA ARG A 77 2.11 -26.05 -14.26
C ARG A 77 2.08 -24.58 -14.62
N ASP A 78 1.49 -23.77 -13.75
CA ASP A 78 1.28 -22.36 -13.95
C ASP A 78 1.63 -21.60 -12.66
N LEU A 79 2.35 -20.50 -12.82
CA LEU A 79 2.86 -19.73 -11.69
C LEU A 79 1.74 -18.97 -10.98
N THR A 80 0.66 -18.60 -11.67
CA THR A 80 -0.51 -17.95 -11.07
C THR A 80 -1.17 -18.86 -10.04
N ASN A 81 -1.40 -20.13 -10.41
CA ASN A 81 -1.99 -21.12 -9.52
C ASN A 81 -1.09 -21.40 -8.30
N LEU A 82 0.23 -21.45 -8.50
CA LEU A 82 1.17 -21.55 -7.39
C LEU A 82 1.02 -20.36 -6.43
N CYS A 83 0.96 -19.14 -6.97
CA CYS A 83 0.83 -17.93 -6.15
C CYS A 83 -0.53 -17.87 -5.42
N GLN A 84 -1.59 -18.45 -5.97
CA GLN A 84 -2.88 -18.57 -5.27
C GLN A 84 -2.84 -19.60 -4.13
N ALA A 85 -2.01 -20.64 -4.27
CA ALA A 85 -1.78 -21.64 -3.22
C ALA A 85 -0.73 -21.20 -2.18
N TYR A 86 -0.04 -20.08 -2.42
CA TYR A 86 0.86 -19.46 -1.45
C TYR A 86 0.04 -18.84 -0.32
N ASP A 87 0.31 -19.28 0.90
CA ASP A 87 -0.36 -18.75 2.09
C ASP A 87 0.36 -17.50 2.59
N MET A 88 -0.12 -16.32 2.16
CA MET A 88 0.45 -15.04 2.58
C MET A 88 0.31 -14.77 4.09
N ASN A 89 -0.62 -15.45 4.77
CA ASN A 89 -0.90 -15.28 6.19
C ASN A 89 -0.10 -16.24 7.06
N ASN A 90 0.66 -17.16 6.47
CA ASN A 90 1.49 -18.07 7.23
C ASN A 90 2.77 -17.35 7.69
N GLY A 91 3.00 -17.33 8.99
CA GLY A 91 4.21 -16.73 9.58
C GLY A 91 5.50 -17.51 9.29
N ASN A 92 5.39 -18.68 8.67
CA ASN A 92 6.51 -19.59 8.40
C ASN A 92 7.11 -19.38 7.00
N CYS A 93 8.07 -20.22 6.62
CA CYS A 93 8.81 -20.09 5.37
C CYS A 93 8.16 -20.92 4.25
N SER A 94 8.03 -20.33 3.06
CA SER A 94 7.63 -21.06 1.84
C SER A 94 8.76 -21.10 0.83
N LEU A 95 8.95 -22.27 0.23
CA LEU A 95 9.93 -22.52 -0.81
C LEU A 95 9.24 -22.69 -2.16
N MET A 96 9.58 -21.82 -3.11
CA MET A 96 9.14 -21.90 -4.50
C MET A 96 10.30 -22.29 -5.40
N VAL A 97 10.10 -23.29 -6.25
CA VAL A 97 11.13 -23.79 -7.17
C VAL A 97 10.53 -23.92 -8.56
N GLN A 98 11.30 -23.57 -9.58
CA GLN A 98 11.01 -24.00 -10.95
C GLN A 98 11.96 -25.13 -11.33
N ASP A 99 11.41 -26.32 -11.56
CA ASP A 99 12.17 -27.52 -11.90
C ASP A 99 12.80 -27.44 -13.31
N GLY A 100 13.53 -28.49 -13.70
CA GLY A 100 14.16 -28.58 -15.03
C GLY A 100 13.17 -28.79 -16.18
N ASN A 101 11.94 -29.21 -15.90
CA ASN A 101 10.88 -29.46 -16.89
C ASN A 101 9.95 -28.26 -17.10
N GLY A 102 10.08 -27.22 -16.26
CA GLY A 102 9.26 -26.02 -16.30
C GLY A 102 8.07 -26.06 -15.34
N ASP A 103 7.90 -27.12 -14.56
CA ASP A 103 6.92 -27.20 -13.49
C ASP A 103 7.38 -26.38 -12.28
N TYR A 104 6.42 -25.87 -11.52
CA TYR A 104 6.65 -25.11 -10.31
C TYR A 104 6.26 -25.92 -9.08
N TRP A 105 7.16 -25.93 -8.10
CA TRP A 105 6.99 -26.68 -6.85
C TRP A 105 6.85 -25.70 -5.70
N LEU A 106 5.89 -25.98 -4.82
CA LEU A 106 5.65 -25.21 -3.60
C LEU A 106 5.71 -26.14 -2.39
N TRP A 107 6.52 -25.73 -1.41
CA TRP A 107 6.42 -26.20 -0.03
C TRP A 107 6.03 -25.02 0.85
N ASN A 108 4.93 -25.16 1.58
CA ASN A 108 4.53 -24.22 2.63
C ASN A 108 4.94 -24.80 3.98
N ASP A 109 5.26 -23.91 4.93
CA ASP A 109 5.59 -24.29 6.31
C ASP A 109 6.81 -25.22 6.42
N VAL A 110 7.91 -24.85 5.75
CA VAL A 110 9.16 -25.63 5.76
C VAL A 110 10.33 -24.80 6.25
N ALA A 111 11.20 -25.41 7.06
CA ALA A 111 12.46 -24.79 7.44
C ALA A 111 13.48 -24.92 6.31
N VAL A 112 13.91 -23.79 5.74
CA VAL A 112 14.88 -23.76 4.64
C VAL A 112 16.22 -23.21 5.13
N ASP A 113 17.25 -24.06 5.10
CA ASP A 113 18.63 -23.57 5.24
C ASP A 113 19.10 -23.05 3.87
N CYS A 114 19.02 -21.73 3.70
CA CYS A 114 19.39 -21.06 2.45
C CYS A 114 20.88 -21.21 2.11
N ALA A 115 21.75 -21.30 3.11
CA ALA A 115 23.19 -21.47 2.86
C ALA A 115 23.47 -22.84 2.26
N GLU A 116 22.90 -23.91 2.84
CA GLU A 116 23.04 -25.25 2.29
C GLU A 116 22.33 -25.40 0.94
N LEU A 117 21.12 -24.84 0.78
CA LEU A 117 20.37 -24.89 -0.47
C LEU A 117 21.12 -24.18 -1.62
N SER A 118 21.82 -23.08 -1.32
CA SER A 118 22.61 -22.33 -2.30
C SER A 118 23.88 -23.05 -2.79
N ALA A 119 24.22 -24.22 -2.25
CA ALA A 119 25.33 -25.04 -2.75
C ALA A 119 25.06 -25.59 -4.16
N VAL A 120 23.78 -25.79 -4.51
CA VAL A 120 23.34 -26.42 -5.77
C VAL A 120 22.57 -25.47 -6.70
N GLY A 121 22.50 -24.19 -6.34
CA GLY A 121 21.80 -23.20 -7.16
C GLY A 121 21.80 -21.80 -6.53
N ILE A 122 20.86 -20.97 -6.99
CA ILE A 122 20.73 -19.57 -6.54
C ILE A 122 19.47 -19.46 -5.70
N VAL A 123 19.60 -18.94 -4.50
CA VAL A 123 18.49 -18.69 -3.58
C VAL A 123 18.22 -17.20 -3.53
N TYR A 124 16.96 -16.81 -3.70
CA TYR A 124 16.45 -15.49 -3.33
C TYR A 124 15.61 -15.63 -2.06
N GLN A 125 15.80 -14.72 -1.11
CA GLN A 125 15.07 -14.67 0.14
C GLN A 125 14.46 -13.28 0.33
N TYR A 126 13.19 -13.25 0.72
CA TYR A 126 12.49 -12.07 1.22
C TYR A 126 11.96 -12.35 2.62
N ALA A 127 12.36 -11.54 3.60
CA ALA A 127 11.85 -11.60 4.96
C ALA A 127 11.83 -10.20 5.58
N HIS A 128 10.66 -9.79 6.10
CA HIS A 128 10.49 -8.52 6.81
C HIS A 128 11.05 -7.30 6.05
N ARG A 129 10.73 -7.18 4.75
CA ARG A 129 11.22 -6.11 3.84
C ARG A 129 12.73 -6.10 3.60
N ASN A 130 13.42 -7.18 3.97
CA ASN A 130 14.81 -7.41 3.61
C ASN A 130 14.86 -8.46 2.50
N GLU A 131 15.70 -8.19 1.52
CA GLU A 131 15.89 -8.99 0.33
C GLU A 131 17.35 -9.40 0.24
N SER A 132 17.62 -10.64 -0.12
CA SER A 132 18.98 -11.09 -0.39
C SER A 132 19.04 -12.23 -1.39
N PHE A 133 20.23 -12.39 -1.99
CA PHE A 133 20.59 -13.57 -2.76
C PHE A 133 21.64 -14.37 -1.99
N VAL A 134 21.36 -15.65 -1.76
CA VAL A 134 22.31 -16.57 -1.14
C VAL A 134 22.90 -17.46 -2.24
N VAL A 135 24.23 -17.45 -2.34
CA VAL A 135 25.01 -18.14 -3.39
C VAL A 135 26.23 -18.78 -2.76
N GLN A 136 26.36 -20.11 -2.84
CA GLN A 136 27.47 -20.86 -2.23
C GLN A 136 27.70 -20.49 -0.75
N GLY A 137 26.62 -20.30 0.00
CA GLY A 137 26.62 -19.91 1.41
C GLY A 137 26.88 -18.42 1.67
N ALA A 138 27.22 -17.63 0.66
CA ALA A 138 27.40 -16.19 0.79
C ALA A 138 26.05 -15.47 0.63
N ASP A 139 25.64 -14.77 1.68
CA ASP A 139 24.45 -13.92 1.69
C ASP A 139 24.77 -12.52 1.15
N THR A 140 24.13 -12.15 0.04
CA THR A 140 24.33 -10.87 -0.63
C THR A 140 23.05 -10.04 -0.55
N PRO A 141 23.00 -9.01 0.31
CA PRO A 141 21.79 -8.20 0.47
C PRO A 141 21.48 -7.42 -0.81
N VAL A 142 20.19 -7.33 -1.13
CA VAL A 142 19.67 -6.47 -2.18
C VAL A 142 19.40 -5.10 -1.55
N ILE A 143 20.08 -4.08 -2.07
CA ILE A 143 19.96 -2.73 -1.54
C ILE A 143 18.73 -2.08 -2.16
N ASN A 144 17.75 -1.75 -1.32
CA ASN A 144 16.56 -1.02 -1.73
C ASN A 144 16.79 0.51 -1.63
N PRO A 145 16.87 1.23 -2.78
CA PRO A 145 17.07 2.68 -2.80
C PRO A 145 15.78 3.46 -2.47
N CYS A 146 14.61 2.80 -2.47
CA CYS A 146 13.31 3.40 -2.16
C CYS A 146 12.62 2.60 -1.03
N PRO A 147 12.91 2.90 0.25
CA PRO A 147 12.40 2.13 1.39
C PRO A 147 10.87 2.09 1.54
N THR A 148 10.15 2.95 0.84
CA THR A 148 8.68 2.94 0.83
C THR A 148 8.16 1.74 0.03
N PHE A 149 8.92 1.22 -0.93
CA PHE A 149 8.61 -0.01 -1.64
C PHE A 149 9.06 -1.20 -0.80
N ALA A 150 8.23 -2.24 -0.68
CA ALA A 150 8.62 -3.44 0.07
C ALA A 150 9.76 -4.22 -0.61
N SER A 151 9.78 -4.27 -1.94
CA SER A 151 10.80 -4.96 -2.74
C SER A 151 11.22 -4.10 -3.93
N VAL A 152 12.49 -4.22 -4.34
CA VAL A 152 12.97 -3.61 -5.60
C VAL A 152 12.47 -4.32 -6.86
N PHE A 153 11.91 -5.52 -6.72
CA PHE A 153 11.41 -6.35 -7.81
C PHE A 153 9.88 -6.30 -7.94
N ALA A 154 9.18 -5.73 -6.97
CA ALA A 154 7.73 -5.58 -6.98
C ALA A 154 7.28 -4.27 -7.64
N ILE A 155 6.06 -4.29 -8.18
CA ILE A 155 5.37 -3.07 -8.60
C ILE A 155 4.93 -2.34 -7.33
N PRO A 156 5.26 -1.05 -7.15
CA PRO A 156 4.82 -0.30 -5.97
C PRO A 156 3.30 -0.13 -5.99
N THR A 157 2.65 -0.41 -4.86
CA THR A 157 1.19 -0.36 -4.75
C THR A 157 0.74 0.41 -3.50
N PHE A 158 0.50 -0.29 -2.39
CA PHE A 158 -0.14 0.29 -1.20
C PHE A 158 0.78 1.30 -0.49
N GLY A 159 2.09 1.05 -0.42
CA GLY A 159 3.07 1.99 0.11
C GLY A 159 3.13 3.30 -0.66
N GLU A 160 3.09 3.24 -2.00
CA GLU A 160 3.05 4.43 -2.85
C GLU A 160 1.74 5.21 -2.69
N LEU A 161 0.59 4.54 -2.57
CA LEU A 161 -0.67 5.20 -2.28
C LEU A 161 -0.66 5.88 -0.92
N SER A 162 -0.10 5.23 0.11
CA SER A 162 0.05 5.80 1.45
C SER A 162 0.88 7.09 1.41
N ASP A 163 2.04 7.05 0.76
CA ASP A 163 2.89 8.22 0.53
C ASP A 163 2.15 9.31 -0.26
N ALA A 164 1.39 8.94 -1.29
CA ALA A 164 0.62 9.89 -2.09
C ALA A 164 -0.44 10.62 -1.24
N LEU A 165 -1.15 9.90 -0.37
CA LEU A 165 -2.14 10.46 0.55
C LEU A 165 -1.52 11.39 1.60
N GLU A 166 -0.37 11.03 2.17
CA GLU A 166 0.37 11.92 3.08
C GLU A 166 0.84 13.19 2.36
N ASN A 167 1.39 13.06 1.15
CA ASN A 167 1.80 14.19 0.33
C ASN A 167 0.60 15.08 -0.03
N TYR A 168 -0.56 14.50 -0.34
CA TYR A 168 -1.81 15.23 -0.59
C TYR A 168 -2.25 16.01 0.66
N SER A 169 -2.22 15.39 1.83
CA SER A 169 -2.51 16.03 3.11
C SER A 169 -1.63 17.27 3.32
N ALA A 170 -0.31 17.10 3.21
CA ALA A 170 0.67 18.15 3.48
C ALA A 170 0.66 19.28 2.44
N ARG A 171 0.51 18.94 1.15
CA ARG A 171 0.66 19.91 0.05
C ARG A 171 -0.67 20.53 -0.35
N ALA A 172 -1.73 19.72 -0.52
CA ALA A 172 -3.02 20.17 -1.05
C ALA A 172 -3.98 20.63 0.06
N ILE A 173 -4.19 19.80 1.08
CA ILE A 173 -5.23 20.02 2.09
C ILE A 173 -4.82 21.06 3.14
N ARG A 174 -3.62 20.90 3.72
CA ARG A 174 -3.15 21.71 4.86
C ARG A 174 -3.36 23.21 4.67
N PHE A 175 -3.01 23.74 3.51
CA PHE A 175 -3.17 25.16 3.19
C PHE A 175 -4.22 25.42 2.11
N SER A 176 -5.09 24.45 1.82
CA SER A 176 -6.09 24.53 0.76
C SER A 176 -5.52 25.00 -0.57
N SER A 177 -4.35 24.47 -0.95
CA SER A 177 -3.61 24.92 -2.14
C SER A 177 -4.14 24.27 -3.42
N CYS A 178 -4.83 23.14 -3.33
CA CYS A 178 -5.50 22.54 -4.48
C CYS A 178 -6.71 23.40 -4.88
N PRO A 179 -6.80 23.85 -6.15
CA PRO A 179 -7.92 24.65 -6.62
C PRO A 179 -9.28 23.99 -6.39
N ILE A 180 -9.39 22.67 -6.62
CA ILE A 180 -10.66 21.93 -6.44
C ILE A 180 -11.02 21.90 -4.95
N PHE A 181 -10.11 21.49 -4.06
CA PHE A 181 -10.39 21.48 -2.63
C PHE A 181 -10.70 22.86 -2.07
N SER A 182 -10.05 23.91 -2.57
CA SER A 182 -10.29 25.29 -2.11
C SER A 182 -11.74 25.75 -2.30
N GLU A 183 -12.47 25.15 -3.25
CA GLU A 183 -13.90 25.40 -3.47
C GLU A 183 -14.80 24.78 -2.39
N CYS A 184 -14.28 23.93 -1.51
CA CYS A 184 -15.06 23.35 -0.41
C CYS A 184 -15.43 24.39 0.66
N TRP A 185 -14.75 25.53 0.73
CA TRP A 185 -14.99 26.56 1.75
C TRP A 185 -16.17 27.45 1.37
N HIS A 186 -17.07 27.71 2.33
CA HIS A 186 -18.28 28.52 2.13
C HIS A 186 -17.97 29.91 1.56
N SER A 187 -16.98 30.59 2.14
CA SER A 187 -16.55 31.93 1.70
C SER A 187 -15.55 31.91 0.53
N GLY A 188 -15.33 30.75 -0.10
CA GLY A 188 -14.52 30.58 -1.30
C GLY A 188 -13.01 30.33 -1.08
N PRO A 189 -12.24 30.16 -2.18
CA PRO A 189 -10.86 29.65 -2.20
C PRO A 189 -9.81 30.39 -1.37
N ARG A 190 -9.99 31.69 -1.15
CA ARG A 190 -9.04 32.58 -0.44
C ARG A 190 -9.59 33.11 0.89
N SER A 191 -10.58 32.41 1.44
CA SER A 191 -11.25 32.80 2.68
C SER A 191 -10.48 32.40 3.93
N ASP A 192 -11.03 32.78 5.09
CA ASP A 192 -10.49 32.40 6.41
C ASP A 192 -10.72 30.92 6.77
N ARG A 193 -11.41 30.15 5.91
CA ARG A 193 -11.61 28.68 6.01
C ARG A 193 -12.22 28.26 7.34
N LEU A 194 -13.32 28.94 7.69
CA LEU A 194 -14.06 28.75 8.93
C LEU A 194 -15.14 27.67 8.78
N PHE A 195 -15.83 27.68 7.64
CA PHE A 195 -16.96 26.79 7.35
C PHE A 195 -16.81 26.18 5.97
N PHE A 196 -17.15 24.90 5.86
CA PHE A 196 -17.36 24.27 4.55
C PHE A 196 -18.69 24.71 3.93
N LYS A 197 -18.82 24.55 2.61
CA LYS A 197 -20.12 24.54 1.93
C LYS A 197 -20.91 23.29 2.37
N PRO A 198 -22.25 23.28 2.26
CA PRO A 198 -23.04 22.08 2.48
C PRO A 198 -22.63 20.98 1.50
N GLY A 199 -22.48 19.75 1.98
CA GLY A 199 -22.13 18.58 1.14
C GLY A 199 -20.80 18.69 0.38
N PRO A 200 -19.66 19.01 1.03
CA PRO A 200 -18.39 19.19 0.33
C PRO A 200 -17.74 17.87 -0.14
N GLU A 201 -18.31 16.72 0.23
CA GLU A 201 -17.75 15.37 0.06
C GLU A 201 -17.43 15.05 -1.40
N GLU A 202 -18.32 15.38 -2.34
CA GLU A 202 -18.07 15.22 -3.78
C GLU A 202 -16.88 16.06 -4.26
N THR A 203 -16.77 17.31 -3.82
CA THR A 203 -15.65 18.19 -4.21
C THR A 203 -14.33 17.68 -3.64
N MET A 204 -14.34 17.20 -2.39
CA MET A 204 -13.19 16.57 -1.75
C MET A 204 -12.74 15.30 -2.48
N ARG A 205 -13.70 14.44 -2.83
CA ARG A 205 -13.48 13.22 -3.63
C ARG A 205 -12.89 13.52 -4.99
N ASN A 206 -13.44 14.49 -5.71
CA ASN A 206 -12.90 14.93 -7.00
C ASN A 206 -11.47 15.45 -6.84
N SER A 207 -11.21 16.31 -5.86
CA SER A 207 -9.88 16.85 -5.58
C SER A 207 -8.84 15.74 -5.36
N LEU A 208 -9.17 14.75 -4.53
CA LEU A 208 -8.27 13.61 -4.27
C LEU A 208 -8.10 12.74 -5.52
N THR A 209 -9.20 12.42 -6.22
CA THR A 209 -9.19 11.61 -7.45
C THR A 209 -8.24 12.20 -8.50
N TYR A 210 -8.36 13.50 -8.78
CA TYR A 210 -7.50 14.17 -9.77
C TYR A 210 -6.03 14.17 -9.34
N TYR A 211 -5.75 14.38 -8.07
CA TYR A 211 -4.39 14.29 -7.54
C TYR A 211 -3.82 12.88 -7.73
N LEU A 212 -4.55 11.85 -7.33
CA LEU A 212 -4.11 10.45 -7.43
C LEU A 212 -3.87 10.03 -8.89
N LYS A 213 -4.75 10.40 -9.83
CA LYS A 213 -4.54 10.17 -11.28
C LYS A 213 -3.23 10.76 -11.82
N THR A 214 -2.75 11.83 -11.18
CA THR A 214 -1.54 12.54 -11.62
C THR A 214 -0.28 11.89 -11.05
N VAL A 215 -0.35 11.38 -9.82
CA VAL A 215 0.83 10.87 -9.10
C VAL A 215 0.98 9.35 -9.13
N LEU A 216 -0.08 8.61 -9.50
CA LEU A 216 -0.08 7.16 -9.67
C LEU A 216 -0.29 6.80 -11.15
N PRO A 217 0.74 6.96 -12.02
CA PRO A 217 0.58 6.77 -13.47
C PRO A 217 0.26 5.33 -13.87
N ASP A 218 0.66 4.35 -13.06
CA ASP A 218 0.46 2.91 -13.31
C ASP A 218 -0.83 2.37 -12.66
N ALA A 219 -1.68 3.26 -12.13
CA ALA A 219 -2.95 2.91 -11.52
C ALA A 219 -4.13 3.56 -12.25
N GLU A 220 -5.22 2.80 -12.35
CA GLU A 220 -6.51 3.34 -12.71
C GLU A 220 -7.24 3.81 -11.44
N VAL A 221 -7.55 5.12 -11.38
CA VAL A 221 -8.26 5.74 -10.25
C VAL A 221 -9.68 6.12 -10.70
N ARG A 222 -10.70 5.50 -10.12
CA ARG A 222 -12.12 5.72 -10.45
C ARG A 222 -12.89 6.27 -9.25
N PRO A 223 -13.64 7.38 -9.40
CA PRO A 223 -14.58 7.83 -8.38
C PRO A 223 -15.87 7.00 -8.40
N GLU A 224 -16.59 6.94 -7.27
CA GLU A 224 -17.95 6.39 -7.12
C GLU A 224 -18.15 5.07 -7.87
N GLN A 225 -17.56 4.00 -7.33
CA GLN A 225 -17.78 2.66 -7.88
C GLN A 225 -18.73 1.91 -6.97
N VAL A 226 -19.81 1.37 -7.55
CA VAL A 226 -20.70 0.43 -6.87
C VAL A 226 -19.88 -0.83 -6.57
N VAL A 227 -19.54 -1.03 -5.30
CA VAL A 227 -18.83 -2.24 -4.82
C VAL A 227 -19.84 -3.28 -4.31
N ASP A 228 -21.02 -2.84 -3.87
CA ASP A 228 -22.18 -3.66 -3.57
C ASP A 228 -23.49 -2.91 -3.92
N ASP A 229 -24.61 -3.63 -3.90
CA ASP A 229 -25.94 -3.10 -4.25
C ASP A 229 -26.46 -1.99 -3.30
N SER A 230 -25.74 -1.68 -2.21
CA SER A 230 -26.22 -0.75 -1.19
C SER A 230 -25.59 0.64 -1.27
N HIS A 231 -24.27 0.80 -1.43
CA HIS A 231 -23.63 2.13 -1.57
C HIS A 231 -22.29 2.08 -2.33
N PRO A 232 -21.96 3.08 -3.18
CA PRO A 232 -20.68 3.14 -3.85
C PRO A 232 -19.55 3.62 -2.92
N VAL A 233 -18.36 3.04 -3.09
CA VAL A 233 -17.13 3.56 -2.45
C VAL A 233 -16.71 4.87 -3.09
N ASP A 234 -16.13 5.80 -2.32
CA ASP A 234 -15.72 7.11 -2.83
C ASP A 234 -14.69 7.01 -3.96
N ILE A 235 -13.60 6.26 -3.76
CA ILE A 235 -12.56 6.07 -4.78
C ILE A 235 -12.07 4.62 -4.79
N LYS A 236 -11.98 4.06 -6.00
CA LYS A 236 -11.35 2.78 -6.28
C LYS A 236 -10.03 2.99 -7.02
N VAL A 237 -8.95 2.35 -6.57
CA VAL A 237 -7.62 2.40 -7.21
C VAL A 237 -7.21 0.99 -7.60
N THR A 238 -6.98 0.72 -8.88
CA THR A 238 -6.52 -0.59 -9.37
C THR A 238 -5.20 -0.43 -10.09
N TRP A 239 -4.17 -1.18 -9.69
CA TRP A 239 -2.87 -1.13 -10.33
C TRP A 239 -2.83 -2.05 -11.56
N MET A 240 -2.37 -1.49 -12.68
CA MET A 240 -2.26 -2.23 -13.93
C MET A 240 -1.31 -3.42 -13.78
N LEU A 241 -1.64 -4.53 -14.43
CA LEU A 241 -0.81 -5.75 -14.44
C LEU A 241 -0.57 -6.37 -13.04
N THR A 242 -1.41 -6.05 -12.06
CA THR A 242 -1.39 -6.67 -10.72
C THR A 242 -2.77 -7.19 -10.32
N SER A 243 -2.84 -8.00 -9.26
CA SER A 243 -4.11 -8.33 -8.60
C SER A 243 -4.49 -7.32 -7.50
N LYS A 244 -3.80 -6.17 -7.40
CA LYS A 244 -3.94 -5.24 -6.27
C LYS A 244 -5.00 -4.17 -6.51
N LEU A 245 -5.75 -3.89 -5.45
CA LEU A 245 -6.87 -2.95 -5.43
C LEU A 245 -6.86 -2.19 -4.10
N ALA A 246 -7.13 -0.89 -4.13
CA ALA A 246 -7.43 -0.12 -2.94
C ALA A 246 -8.81 0.53 -3.01
N LEU A 247 -9.48 0.56 -1.86
CA LEU A 247 -10.76 1.22 -1.63
C LEU A 247 -10.51 2.40 -0.69
N ILE A 248 -10.92 3.60 -1.07
CA ILE A 248 -10.74 4.80 -0.27
C ILE A 248 -12.11 5.34 0.10
N GLU A 249 -12.33 5.52 1.40
CA GLU A 249 -13.51 6.17 1.97
C GLU A 249 -13.12 7.56 2.50
N ILE A 250 -13.90 8.59 2.18
CA ILE A 250 -13.64 9.98 2.54
C ILE A 250 -14.70 10.44 3.53
N LYS A 251 -14.25 11.03 4.64
CA LYS A 251 -15.11 11.74 5.57
C LYS A 251 -14.55 13.12 5.85
N TRP A 252 -15.42 14.04 6.27
CA TRP A 252 -15.02 15.38 6.68
C TRP A 252 -15.55 15.72 8.06
N LEU A 253 -14.77 16.50 8.80
CA LEU A 253 -15.11 16.98 10.14
C LEU A 253 -15.10 18.49 10.14
N GLY A 254 -16.00 19.10 10.92
CA GLY A 254 -16.14 20.55 10.96
C GLY A 254 -17.58 20.99 10.90
N LYS A 255 -17.75 22.26 10.56
CA LYS A 255 -19.05 22.88 10.37
C LYS A 255 -19.21 23.27 8.92
N SER A 256 -20.34 22.95 8.31
CA SER A 256 -20.75 23.56 7.04
C SER A 256 -21.82 24.60 7.29
N LEU A 257 -21.78 25.69 6.52
CA LEU A 257 -22.75 26.78 6.56
C LEU A 257 -23.43 26.89 5.20
N ASN A 258 -24.76 26.92 5.18
CA ASN A 258 -25.53 27.20 3.97
C ASN A 258 -25.86 28.71 3.87
N ASP A 259 -26.39 29.14 2.72
CA ASP A 259 -26.68 30.56 2.46
C ASP A 259 -27.84 31.09 3.33
N GLU A 260 -28.66 30.20 3.89
CA GLU A 260 -29.73 30.54 4.85
C GLU A 260 -29.24 30.65 6.30
N GLY A 261 -27.96 30.40 6.58
CA GLY A 261 -27.38 30.53 7.92
C GLY A 261 -27.49 29.28 8.82
N ASN A 262 -27.88 28.12 8.27
CA ASN A 262 -27.97 26.86 9.00
C ASN A 262 -26.63 26.11 9.04
N PHE A 263 -26.37 25.44 10.16
CA PHE A 263 -25.19 24.60 10.33
C PHE A 263 -25.49 23.10 10.25
N VAL A 264 -24.57 22.37 9.63
CA VAL A 264 -24.35 20.94 9.90
C VAL A 264 -22.97 20.81 10.55
N THR A 265 -22.88 20.00 11.59
CA THR A 265 -21.62 19.76 12.32
C THR A 265 -21.30 18.28 12.31
N TYR A 266 -20.10 17.93 11.84
CA TYR A 266 -19.55 16.58 11.96
C TYR A 266 -18.36 16.56 12.91
N THR A 267 -18.38 15.56 13.79
CA THR A 267 -17.38 15.28 14.82
C THR A 267 -16.76 13.91 14.57
N ASP A 268 -15.85 13.45 15.44
CA ASP A 268 -15.22 12.14 15.37
C ASP A 268 -16.19 10.97 15.12
N ALA A 269 -17.46 11.11 15.52
CA ALA A 269 -18.51 10.13 15.21
C ALA A 269 -18.64 9.85 13.70
N ARG A 270 -18.50 10.87 12.85
CA ARG A 270 -18.55 10.73 11.39
C ARG A 270 -17.35 9.96 10.84
N ALA A 271 -16.18 10.14 11.44
CA ALA A 271 -15.00 9.36 11.07
C ALA A 271 -15.14 7.89 11.48
N ARG A 272 -15.72 7.60 12.65
CA ARG A 272 -16.02 6.22 13.08
C ARG A 272 -17.06 5.55 12.18
N GLU A 273 -18.08 6.28 11.76
CA GLU A 273 -19.05 5.81 10.77
C GLU A 273 -18.38 5.43 9.44
N GLY A 274 -17.48 6.28 8.93
CA GLY A 274 -16.69 5.95 7.73
C GLY A 274 -15.78 4.74 7.91
N ALA A 275 -15.21 4.53 9.10
CA ALA A 275 -14.43 3.33 9.39
C ALA A 275 -15.27 2.06 9.33
N GLN A 276 -16.50 2.09 9.84
CA GLN A 276 -17.44 0.97 9.74
C GLN A 276 -17.87 0.74 8.28
N GLN A 277 -18.20 1.80 7.53
CA GLN A 277 -18.56 1.69 6.11
C GLN A 277 -17.43 1.03 5.30
N LEU A 278 -16.19 1.46 5.51
CA LEU A 278 -15.04 0.86 4.84
C LEU A 278 -14.82 -0.60 5.24
N ASN A 279 -15.03 -0.97 6.50
CA ASN A 279 -15.00 -2.36 6.93
C ASN A 279 -16.02 -3.21 6.14
N ASP A 280 -17.25 -2.72 6.02
CA ASP A 280 -18.33 -3.44 5.35
C ASP A 280 -18.04 -3.59 3.85
N TYR A 281 -17.44 -2.58 3.21
CA TYR A 281 -16.97 -2.66 1.82
C TYR A 281 -15.87 -3.69 1.61
N LEU A 282 -14.91 -3.80 2.54
CA LEU A 282 -13.85 -4.80 2.46
C LEU A 282 -14.43 -6.22 2.54
N ASP A 283 -15.36 -6.44 3.47
CA ASP A 283 -16.06 -7.73 3.62
C ASP A 283 -16.88 -8.09 2.37
N GLY A 284 -17.61 -7.11 1.81
CA GLY A 284 -18.37 -7.30 0.57
C GLY A 284 -17.48 -7.59 -0.64
N ASN A 285 -16.39 -6.85 -0.80
CA ASN A 285 -15.46 -7.03 -1.92
C ASN A 285 -14.72 -8.38 -1.84
N GLN A 286 -14.36 -8.85 -0.64
CA GLN A 286 -13.74 -10.16 -0.48
C GLN A 286 -14.65 -11.30 -0.96
N GLN A 287 -15.96 -11.17 -0.79
CA GLN A 287 -16.94 -12.15 -1.26
C GLN A 287 -17.09 -12.14 -2.79
N GLN A 288 -17.12 -10.95 -3.40
CA GLN A 288 -17.35 -10.80 -4.84
C GLN A 288 -16.09 -11.00 -5.70
N ALA A 289 -14.92 -10.66 -5.15
CA ALA A 289 -13.66 -10.58 -5.87
C ALA A 289 -12.50 -11.23 -5.09
N PRO A 290 -12.59 -12.53 -4.75
CA PRO A 290 -11.64 -13.21 -3.85
C PRO A 290 -10.22 -13.31 -4.41
N VAL A 291 -10.04 -13.08 -5.71
CA VAL A 291 -8.73 -13.15 -6.39
C VAL A 291 -7.92 -11.86 -6.20
N HIS A 292 -8.57 -10.76 -5.80
CA HIS A 292 -7.91 -9.47 -5.62
C HIS A 292 -7.42 -9.28 -4.19
N THR A 293 -6.16 -8.87 -4.05
CA THR A 293 -5.66 -8.38 -2.78
C THR A 293 -6.14 -6.94 -2.62
N THR A 294 -6.96 -6.69 -1.59
CA THR A 294 -7.63 -5.40 -1.39
C THR A 294 -7.12 -4.73 -0.12
N MET A 295 -6.90 -3.42 -0.17
CA MET A 295 -6.56 -2.59 0.99
C MET A 295 -7.53 -1.42 1.13
N GLY A 296 -8.10 -1.23 2.33
CA GLY A 296 -8.97 -0.11 2.65
C GLY A 296 -8.21 1.08 3.22
N TYR A 297 -8.56 2.30 2.79
CA TYR A 297 -8.02 3.56 3.31
C TYR A 297 -9.15 4.49 3.75
N LEU A 298 -9.15 4.89 5.03
CA LEU A 298 -10.03 5.95 5.52
C LEU A 298 -9.29 7.29 5.50
N VAL A 299 -9.79 8.24 4.70
CA VAL A 299 -9.28 9.61 4.62
C VAL A 299 -10.25 10.55 5.34
N VAL A 300 -9.76 11.28 6.34
CA VAL A 300 -10.56 12.24 7.11
C VAL A 300 -10.04 13.65 6.91
N ILE A 301 -10.80 14.51 6.23
CA ILE A 301 -10.47 15.93 6.08
C ILE A 301 -11.03 16.70 7.27
N ASP A 302 -10.15 17.23 8.12
CA ASP A 302 -10.53 17.90 9.36
C ASP A 302 -10.44 19.43 9.24
N GLY A 303 -11.61 20.05 9.10
CA GLY A 303 -11.80 21.50 9.10
C GLY A 303 -12.36 22.06 10.41
N ARG A 304 -12.33 21.30 11.51
CA ARG A 304 -12.88 21.77 12.79
C ARG A 304 -12.14 22.98 13.34
N ARG A 305 -12.92 23.86 13.98
CA ARG A 305 -12.47 25.05 14.72
C ARG A 305 -13.23 25.12 16.03
N TYR A 306 -12.59 25.56 17.10
CA TYR A 306 -13.26 25.69 18.38
C TYR A 306 -14.07 26.99 18.46
N GLY A 307 -15.27 26.92 19.05
CA GLY A 307 -16.06 28.11 19.41
C GLY A 307 -16.73 28.88 18.26
N LEU A 308 -16.74 28.36 17.02
CA LEU A 308 -17.44 29.04 15.91
C LEU A 308 -18.96 29.05 16.08
N ASN A 309 -19.58 30.16 15.72
CA ASN A 309 -21.03 30.38 15.59
C ASN A 309 -21.37 31.00 14.21
N THR A 310 -22.65 31.15 13.87
CA THR A 310 -23.11 31.63 12.55
C THR A 310 -22.65 33.05 12.21
N ALA A 311 -22.34 33.86 13.23
CA ALA A 311 -21.83 35.22 13.06
C ALA A 311 -20.29 35.29 13.00
N SER A 312 -19.59 34.15 13.10
CA SER A 312 -18.13 34.13 13.14
C SER A 312 -17.55 34.49 11.78
N THR A 313 -16.80 35.59 11.72
CA THR A 313 -16.09 36.06 10.52
C THR A 313 -14.58 35.89 10.61
N SER A 314 -14.06 35.46 11.76
CA SER A 314 -12.63 35.20 11.99
C SER A 314 -12.44 34.19 13.11
N VAL A 315 -11.21 33.68 13.26
CA VAL A 315 -10.81 32.80 14.35
C VAL A 315 -9.38 33.14 14.77
N ASN A 316 -9.11 33.15 16.07
CA ASN A 316 -7.75 33.33 16.57
C ASN A 316 -6.93 32.02 16.43
N ALA A 317 -5.62 32.11 16.59
CA ALA A 317 -4.71 30.96 16.43
C ALA A 317 -5.05 29.78 17.38
N ALA A 318 -5.40 30.06 18.64
CA ALA A 318 -5.70 29.02 19.62
C ALA A 318 -6.96 28.22 19.25
N ASN A 319 -8.05 28.90 18.89
CA ASN A 319 -9.30 28.27 18.49
C ASN A 319 -9.20 27.63 17.09
N GLY A 320 -8.43 28.25 16.20
CA GLY A 320 -8.20 27.76 14.85
C GLY A 320 -7.37 26.48 14.82
N ALA A 321 -6.36 26.36 15.70
CA ALA A 321 -5.49 25.20 15.81
C ALA A 321 -5.91 24.21 16.92
N HIS A 322 -7.02 24.45 17.62
CA HIS A 322 -7.45 23.66 18.79
C HIS A 322 -7.43 22.14 18.54
N TYR A 323 -7.92 21.72 17.37
CA TYR A 323 -8.00 20.31 17.00
C TYR A 323 -6.73 19.78 16.33
N ARG A 324 -5.74 20.61 15.97
CA ARG A 324 -4.61 20.22 15.10
C ARG A 324 -3.96 18.90 15.51
N ASN A 325 -3.68 18.74 16.80
CA ASN A 325 -2.99 17.56 17.36
C ASN A 325 -3.95 16.61 18.11
N GLN A 326 -5.26 16.76 17.93
CA GLN A 326 -6.28 15.89 18.52
C GLN A 326 -6.64 14.78 17.52
N GLU A 327 -5.98 13.63 17.68
CA GLU A 327 -6.27 12.44 16.87
C GLU A 327 -7.61 11.81 17.22
N ILE A 328 -8.19 11.12 16.23
CA ILE A 328 -9.49 10.47 16.36
C ILE A 328 -9.30 9.10 17.01
N ALA A 329 -10.02 8.85 18.10
CA ALA A 329 -10.11 7.51 18.68
C ALA A 329 -11.15 6.68 17.92
N TYR A 330 -10.70 5.56 17.36
CA TYR A 330 -11.53 4.58 16.66
C TYR A 330 -11.88 3.42 17.60
N ALA A 331 -13.10 2.91 17.46
CA ALA A 331 -13.58 1.77 18.23
C ALA A 331 -14.60 1.00 17.38
N PRO A 332 -14.25 -0.18 16.83
CA PRO A 332 -12.94 -0.83 16.94
C PRO A 332 -11.84 -0.11 16.15
N GLU A 333 -10.58 -0.35 16.51
CA GLU A 333 -9.42 0.12 15.75
C GLU A 333 -9.11 -0.85 14.61
N PHE A 334 -9.93 -0.86 13.55
CA PHE A 334 -9.86 -1.84 12.46
C PHE A 334 -8.44 -2.08 11.93
N HIS A 335 -7.65 -1.02 11.74
CA HIS A 335 -6.25 -1.10 11.28
C HIS A 335 -5.29 -1.90 12.17
N THR A 336 -5.67 -2.23 13.41
CA THR A 336 -4.86 -3.07 14.31
C THR A 336 -5.31 -4.53 14.33
N ILE A 337 -6.54 -4.80 13.89
CA ILE A 337 -7.17 -6.13 13.94
C ILE A 337 -7.35 -6.74 12.55
N ARG A 338 -7.25 -5.93 11.49
CA ARG A 338 -7.41 -6.33 10.09
C ARG A 338 -6.14 -6.02 9.30
N PRO A 339 -5.57 -6.99 8.56
CA PRO A 339 -4.40 -6.76 7.71
C PRO A 339 -4.74 -5.99 6.42
N ASP A 340 -6.01 -5.95 6.02
CA ASP A 340 -6.53 -5.30 4.82
C ASP A 340 -7.12 -3.90 5.08
N PHE A 341 -6.88 -3.34 6.27
CA PHE A 341 -7.35 -2.00 6.66
C PHE A 341 -6.16 -1.12 7.05
N ALA A 342 -5.84 -0.12 6.24
CA ALA A 342 -4.75 0.81 6.52
C ALA A 342 -5.10 1.77 7.68
N ARG A 343 -4.08 2.25 8.40
CA ARG A 343 -4.27 3.26 9.44
C ARG A 343 -4.99 4.49 8.87
N PRO A 344 -6.08 4.97 9.50
CA PRO A 344 -6.78 6.16 9.02
C PRO A 344 -5.87 7.38 8.89
N ILE A 345 -6.05 8.14 7.80
CA ILE A 345 -5.25 9.32 7.49
C ILE A 345 -6.07 10.57 7.75
N ARG A 346 -5.73 11.29 8.81
CA ARG A 346 -6.35 12.57 9.16
C ARG A 346 -5.59 13.73 8.52
N MET A 347 -6.30 14.53 7.74
CA MET A 347 -5.78 15.68 6.99
C MET A 347 -6.34 16.98 7.59
N PHE A 348 -5.61 17.60 8.52
CA PHE A 348 -6.04 18.85 9.13
C PHE A 348 -5.86 20.04 8.18
N ALA A 349 -6.95 20.67 7.78
CA ALA A 349 -6.93 21.86 6.94
C ALA A 349 -6.82 23.11 7.81
N GLU A 350 -5.71 23.85 7.69
CA GLU A 350 -5.42 25.01 8.54
C GLU A 350 -6.27 26.24 8.14
N PRO A 351 -6.88 26.93 9.13
CA PRO A 351 -7.54 28.21 8.89
C PRO A 351 -6.54 29.34 8.65
N ILE A 352 -7.02 30.43 8.07
CA ILE A 352 -6.31 31.71 8.12
C ILE A 352 -6.78 32.43 9.39
N CYS A 353 -5.90 32.50 10.39
CA CYS A 353 -6.22 33.11 11.68
C CYS A 353 -5.99 34.62 11.63
N ARG A 354 -6.78 35.38 12.41
CA ARG A 354 -6.64 36.84 12.56
C ARG A 354 -6.61 37.23 14.03
#